data_AF-A0A061NCX8-F1
#
_entry.id   AF-A0A061NCX8-F1
#
_cell.length_a   1.000
_cell.length_b   1.000
_cell.length_c   1.000
_cell.angle_alpha   90.00
_cell.angle_beta   90.00
_cell.angle_gamma   90.00
#
_symmetry.space_group_name_H-M   'P 1'
#
loop_
_entity.id
_entity.type
_entity.pdbx_description
1 polymer ?
#
loop_
_entity_poly.entity_id
_entity_poly.type
_entity_poly.pdbx_seq_one_letter_code
_entity_poly.pdbx_strand_id
1 'polypeptide(L)'
;MYSFFHNAEDHTQRADIASLVRLLRFGAAFIALLAPSLYIAITTFHQELIPTRLLGNLAAQSEGTPFPTFIEAVLMEITFEILREAGIRMPQPVGQAVSIVGAIVIGQAAVQAGIFSAAVVIVVSLTAIASFVFPSYSMASPFRILRFGFMGLAASFGLLGISVGFTAMLLHLSSLKSFGIPYMSDLSPFVYSDQKDALIRLPKWMMKERPKTTDHQDVERQHTKKTEP
;
A
#
# COMPACT_ATOMS: atom_id res chain seq x y z
N MET A 1 -9.00 10.97 -3.35
CA MET A 1 -7.88 10.49 -2.50
C MET A 1 -8.03 10.96 -1.05
N TYR A 2 -8.16 12.26 -0.81
CA TYR A 2 -8.23 12.89 0.53
C TYR A 2 -9.17 12.21 1.54
N SER A 3 -10.44 11.98 1.19
CA SER A 3 -11.44 11.38 2.11
C SER A 3 -11.18 9.92 2.48
N PHE A 4 -10.38 9.17 1.71
CA PHE A 4 -10.13 7.75 1.97
C PHE A 4 -8.95 7.52 2.93
N PHE A 5 -7.95 8.41 2.92
CA PHE A 5 -6.82 8.34 3.85
C PHE A 5 -7.08 9.07 5.17
N HIS A 6 -8.16 9.85 5.27
CA HIS A 6 -8.60 10.53 6.48
C HIS A 6 -9.71 9.73 7.15
N ASN A 7 -9.37 8.95 8.17
CA ASN A 7 -10.37 8.34 9.02
C ASN A 7 -10.98 9.36 9.97
N ALA A 8 -12.28 9.23 10.28
CA ALA A 8 -12.95 10.04 11.30
C ALA A 8 -12.22 9.96 12.67
N GLU A 9 -11.53 8.86 12.94
CA GLU A 9 -10.72 8.65 14.15
C GLU A 9 -9.40 9.45 14.17
N ASP A 10 -8.82 9.80 13.02
CA ASP A 10 -7.61 10.63 12.96
C ASP A 10 -7.89 12.07 13.42
N HIS A 11 -9.15 12.51 13.42
CA HIS A 11 -9.54 13.84 13.89
C HIS A 11 -9.48 13.99 15.41
N THR A 12 -9.61 12.89 16.14
CA THR A 12 -9.59 12.84 17.62
C THR A 12 -8.17 12.77 18.18
N GLN A 13 -7.20 12.35 17.35
CA GLN A 13 -5.80 12.16 17.72
C GLN A 13 -4.98 13.46 17.68
N ARG A 14 -3.89 13.52 18.47
CA ARG A 14 -2.90 14.62 18.42
C ARG A 14 -2.30 14.71 17.01
N ALA A 15 -2.05 15.94 16.54
CA ALA A 15 -1.59 16.20 15.18
C ALA A 15 -0.29 15.45 14.81
N ASP A 16 0.62 15.30 15.76
CA ASP A 16 1.89 14.59 15.61
C ASP A 16 1.68 13.09 15.31
N ILE A 17 0.77 12.44 16.05
CA ILE A 17 0.47 11.00 15.91
C ILE A 17 -0.28 10.74 14.61
N ALA A 18 -1.26 11.58 14.28
CA ALA A 18 -2.00 11.46 13.03
C ALA A 18 -1.11 11.60 11.79
N SER A 19 -0.09 12.46 11.85
CA SER A 19 0.89 12.63 10.77
C SER A 19 1.77 11.39 10.59
N LEU A 20 2.24 10.79 11.69
CA LEU A 20 3.06 9.57 11.65
C LEU A 20 2.27 8.39 11.09
N VAL A 21 1.02 8.20 11.53
CA VAL A 21 0.14 7.13 11.02
C VAL A 21 -0.13 7.31 9.53
N ARG A 22 -0.28 8.56 9.06
CA ARG A 22 -0.46 8.84 7.63
C ARG A 22 0.77 8.46 6.80
N LEU A 23 1.97 8.81 7.26
CA LEU A 23 3.22 8.43 6.60
C LEU A 23 3.39 6.91 6.54
N LEU A 24 3.01 6.21 7.62
CA LEU A 24 2.99 4.75 7.66
C LEU A 24 1.99 4.18 6.64
N ARG A 25 0.78 4.75 6.50
CA ARG A 25 -0.21 4.33 5.48
C ARG A 25 0.33 4.49 4.06
N PHE A 26 1.03 5.59 3.76
CA PHE A 26 1.68 5.77 2.46
C PHE A 26 2.76 4.71 2.23
N GLY A 27 3.66 4.50 3.19
CA GLY A 27 4.69 3.46 3.10
C GLY A 27 4.11 2.06 2.93
N ALA A 28 3.06 1.73 3.69
CA ALA A 28 2.35 0.46 3.59
C ALA A 28 1.70 0.28 2.20
N ALA A 29 1.15 1.35 1.61
CA ALA A 29 0.59 1.27 0.26
C ALA A 29 1.65 0.96 -0.81
N PHE A 30 2.86 1.54 -0.68
CA PHE A 30 3.98 1.21 -1.56
C PHE A 30 4.45 -0.24 -1.38
N ILE A 31 4.58 -0.71 -0.13
CA ILE A 31 4.96 -2.10 0.17
C ILE A 31 3.90 -3.06 -0.38
N ALA A 32 2.62 -2.81 -0.11
CA ALA A 32 1.51 -3.64 -0.55
C ALA A 32 1.44 -3.80 -2.08
N LEU A 33 1.87 -2.78 -2.83
CA LEU A 33 1.83 -2.80 -4.29
C LEU A 33 3.12 -3.33 -4.92
N LEU A 34 4.27 -2.86 -4.45
CA LEU A 34 5.55 -3.04 -5.12
C LEU A 34 6.39 -4.17 -4.54
N ALA A 35 6.24 -4.56 -3.27
CA ALA A 35 7.10 -5.57 -2.65
C ALA A 35 7.14 -6.91 -3.40
N PRO A 36 6.00 -7.54 -3.78
CA PRO A 36 6.04 -8.83 -4.48
C PRO A 36 6.61 -8.68 -5.89
N SER A 37 6.25 -7.59 -6.59
CA SER A 37 6.73 -7.29 -7.93
C SER A 37 8.23 -7.03 -7.97
N LEU A 38 8.76 -6.25 -7.01
CA LEU A 38 10.18 -5.97 -6.87
C LEU A 38 10.96 -7.24 -6.54
N TYR A 39 10.43 -8.09 -5.64
CA TYR A 39 11.05 -9.36 -5.32
C TYR A 39 11.20 -10.22 -6.59
N ILE A 40 10.13 -10.41 -7.36
CA ILE A 40 10.15 -11.15 -8.64
C ILE A 40 11.17 -10.53 -9.62
N ALA A 41 11.18 -9.21 -9.78
CA ALA A 41 12.09 -8.55 -10.70
C ALA A 41 13.57 -8.70 -10.31
N ILE A 42 13.88 -8.65 -9.01
CA ILE A 42 15.24 -8.78 -8.50
C ILE A 42 15.72 -10.24 -8.63
N THR A 43 14.92 -11.21 -8.19
CA THR A 43 15.33 -12.62 -8.21
C THR A 43 15.39 -13.21 -9.62
N THR A 44 14.58 -12.71 -10.55
CA THR A 44 14.51 -13.23 -11.92
C THR A 44 15.45 -12.49 -12.88
N PHE A 45 15.58 -11.17 -12.78
CA PHE A 45 16.34 -10.37 -13.76
C PHE A 45 17.59 -9.70 -13.21
N HIS A 46 17.68 -9.44 -11.90
CA HIS A 46 18.74 -8.62 -11.30
C HIS A 46 19.35 -9.28 -10.06
N GLN A 47 19.81 -10.52 -10.20
CA GLN A 47 20.39 -11.30 -9.10
C GLN A 47 21.66 -10.66 -8.53
N GLU A 48 22.38 -9.88 -9.34
CA GLU A 48 23.60 -9.17 -8.97
C GLU A 48 23.40 -8.11 -7.86
N LEU A 49 22.16 -7.67 -7.63
CA LEU A 49 21.82 -6.74 -6.56
C LEU A 49 21.84 -7.41 -5.17
N ILE A 50 21.83 -8.74 -5.12
CA ILE A 50 21.79 -9.50 -3.87
C ILE A 50 23.23 -9.85 -3.46
N PRO A 51 23.66 -9.54 -2.22
CA PRO A 51 24.95 -9.97 -1.71
C PRO A 51 25.14 -11.48 -1.87
N THR A 52 26.30 -11.92 -2.35
CA THR A 52 26.59 -13.32 -2.70
C THR A 52 26.27 -14.34 -1.60
N ARG A 53 26.44 -13.95 -0.32
CA ARG A 53 26.07 -14.81 0.82
C ARG A 53 24.57 -15.06 0.95
N LEU A 54 23.75 -14.04 0.66
CA LEU A 54 22.30 -14.14 0.69
C LEU A 54 21.78 -14.84 -0.57
N LEU A 55 22.43 -14.61 -1.71
CA LEU A 55 22.08 -15.24 -2.98
C LEU A 55 22.24 -16.76 -2.92
N GLY A 56 23.31 -17.28 -2.29
CA GLY A 56 23.48 -18.73 -2.10
C GLY A 56 22.37 -19.37 -1.27
N ASN A 57 21.92 -18.72 -0.20
CA ASN A 57 20.81 -19.21 0.62
C ASN A 57 19.47 -19.16 -0.11
N LEU A 58 19.23 -18.10 -0.90
CA LEU A 58 18.00 -17.97 -1.69
C LEU A 58 17.96 -18.96 -2.85
N ALA A 59 19.08 -19.13 -3.57
CA ALA A 59 19.19 -20.10 -4.65
C ALA A 59 18.98 -21.55 -4.15
N ALA A 60 19.58 -21.92 -3.01
CA ALA A 60 19.37 -23.23 -2.40
C ALA A 60 17.91 -23.47 -1.99
N GLN A 61 17.19 -22.41 -1.56
CA GLN A 61 15.76 -22.51 -1.24
C GLN A 61 14.89 -22.61 -2.49
N SER A 62 15.25 -21.93 -3.58
CA SER A 62 14.54 -22.01 -4.86
C SER A 62 14.82 -23.30 -5.65
N GLU A 63 15.96 -23.96 -5.43
CA GLU A 63 16.21 -25.31 -5.96
C GLU A 63 15.34 -26.37 -5.28
N GLY A 64 14.97 -26.14 -4.03
CA GLY A 64 14.11 -27.02 -3.25
C GLY A 64 12.63 -26.94 -3.61
N THR A 65 12.21 -25.95 -4.41
CA THR A 65 10.80 -25.71 -4.74
C THR A 65 10.49 -26.03 -6.21
N PRO A 66 9.29 -26.57 -6.51
CA PRO A 66 8.95 -27.04 -7.85
C PRO A 66 8.48 -25.93 -8.80
N PHE A 67 8.31 -24.70 -8.31
CA PHE A 67 7.68 -23.61 -9.05
C PHE A 67 8.63 -22.43 -9.28
N PRO A 68 8.52 -21.72 -10.42
CA PRO A 68 9.22 -20.47 -10.59
C PRO A 68 8.68 -19.41 -9.62
N THR A 69 9.54 -18.46 -9.23
CA THR A 69 9.25 -17.44 -8.22
C THR A 69 7.95 -16.66 -8.47
N PHE A 70 7.62 -16.38 -9.74
CA PHE A 70 6.37 -15.72 -10.11
C PHE A 70 5.14 -16.56 -9.73
N ILE A 71 5.15 -17.87 -10.02
CA ILE A 71 4.02 -18.76 -9.72
C ILE A 71 3.89 -18.96 -8.22
N GLU A 72 5.00 -19.13 -7.49
CA GLU A 72 4.98 -19.19 -6.02
C GLU A 72 4.30 -17.95 -5.42
N ALA A 73 4.73 -16.75 -5.84
CA ALA A 73 4.19 -15.51 -5.33
C ALA A 73 2.70 -15.33 -5.67
N VAL A 74 2.29 -15.65 -6.92
CA VAL A 74 0.88 -15.55 -7.33
C VAL A 74 -0.01 -16.50 -6.52
N LEU A 75 0.39 -17.77 -6.37
CA LEU A 75 -0.39 -18.74 -5.60
C LEU A 75 -0.51 -18.32 -4.13
N MET A 76 0.59 -17.90 -3.52
CA MET A 76 0.58 -17.47 -2.12
C MET A 76 -0.26 -16.20 -1.92
N GLU A 77 -0.20 -15.25 -2.87
CA GLU A 77 -1.03 -14.05 -2.84
C GLU A 77 -2.52 -14.39 -2.96
N ILE A 78 -2.89 -15.30 -3.86
CA ILE A 78 -4.28 -15.80 -3.97
C ILE A 78 -4.71 -16.46 -2.67
N THR A 79 -3.86 -17.26 -2.03
CA THR A 79 -4.18 -17.90 -0.75
C THR A 79 -4.48 -16.86 0.33
N PHE A 80 -3.66 -15.82 0.45
CA PHE A 80 -3.91 -14.74 1.41
C PHE A 80 -5.17 -13.93 1.10
N GLU A 81 -5.49 -13.72 -0.18
CA GLU A 81 -6.74 -13.08 -0.58
C GLU A 81 -7.97 -13.91 -0.19
N ILE A 82 -7.92 -15.23 -0.40
CA ILE A 82 -8.99 -16.15 0.04
C ILE A 82 -9.16 -16.10 1.56
N LEU A 83 -8.05 -16.19 2.30
CA LEU A 83 -8.08 -16.08 3.77
C LEU A 83 -8.71 -14.78 4.23
N ARG A 84 -8.35 -13.66 3.58
CA ARG A 84 -8.88 -12.35 3.92
C ARG A 84 -10.38 -12.24 3.61
N GLU A 85 -10.81 -12.72 2.46
CA GLU A 85 -12.21 -12.69 2.03
C GLU A 85 -13.09 -13.58 2.93
N ALA A 86 -12.55 -14.72 3.37
CA ALA A 86 -13.20 -15.56 4.37
C ALA A 86 -13.27 -14.86 5.73
N GLY A 87 -12.18 -14.21 6.15
CA GLY A 87 -12.08 -13.52 7.44
C GLY A 87 -13.08 -12.38 7.59
N ILE A 88 -13.30 -11.56 6.55
CA ILE A 88 -14.25 -10.44 6.60
C ILE A 88 -15.72 -10.87 6.57
N ARG A 89 -16.02 -12.09 6.10
CA ARG A 89 -17.38 -12.62 6.02
C ARG A 89 -17.84 -13.31 7.30
N MET A 90 -16.89 -13.66 8.17
CA MET A 90 -17.16 -14.30 9.45
C MET A 90 -17.40 -13.27 10.56
N PRO A 91 -18.11 -13.62 11.64
CA PRO A 91 -18.20 -12.79 12.84
C PRO A 91 -16.81 -12.46 13.39
N GLN A 92 -16.61 -11.24 13.92
CA GLN A 92 -15.30 -10.70 14.34
C GLN A 92 -14.40 -11.68 15.13
N PRO A 93 -14.88 -12.41 16.16
CA PRO A 93 -14.04 -13.35 16.91
C PRO A 93 -13.54 -14.53 16.07
N VAL A 94 -14.39 -15.01 15.14
CA VAL A 94 -14.09 -16.13 14.26
C VAL A 94 -13.19 -15.68 13.10
N GLY A 95 -13.47 -14.51 12.52
CA GLY A 95 -12.67 -13.95 11.43
C GLY A 95 -11.21 -13.67 11.84
N GLN A 96 -11.00 -13.18 13.06
CA GLN A 96 -9.66 -12.97 13.61
C GLN A 96 -8.94 -14.30 13.86
N ALA A 97 -9.62 -15.30 14.43
CA ALA A 97 -9.05 -16.63 14.64
C ALA A 97 -8.65 -17.31 13.33
N VAL A 98 -9.52 -17.28 12.31
CA VAL A 98 -9.23 -17.82 10.97
C VAL A 98 -8.04 -17.12 10.32
N SER A 99 -7.93 -15.80 10.48
CA SER A 99 -6.81 -15.04 9.90
C SER A 99 -5.47 -15.39 10.55
N ILE A 100 -5.44 -15.55 11.88
CA ILE A 100 -4.22 -15.91 12.62
C ILE A 100 -3.80 -17.34 12.30
N VAL A 101 -4.74 -18.29 12.41
CA VAL A 101 -4.48 -19.70 12.13
C VAL A 101 -4.09 -19.88 10.67
N GLY A 102 -4.82 -19.25 9.74
CA GLY A 102 -4.52 -19.28 8.32
C GLY A 102 -3.11 -18.78 8.02
N ALA A 103 -2.72 -17.61 8.53
CA ALA A 103 -1.40 -17.04 8.26
C ALA A 103 -0.24 -17.92 8.77
N ILE A 104 -0.33 -18.42 10.02
CA ILE A 104 0.74 -19.22 10.63
C ILE A 104 0.78 -20.63 10.04
N VAL A 105 -0.37 -21.31 10.00
CA VAL A 105 -0.44 -22.72 9.58
C VAL A 105 -0.11 -22.85 8.10
N ILE A 106 -0.68 -22.01 7.24
CA ILE A 106 -0.39 -22.07 5.80
C ILE A 106 1.05 -21.66 5.55
N GLY A 107 1.55 -20.58 6.17
CA GLY A 107 2.93 -20.13 5.97
C GLY A 107 3.96 -21.19 6.40
N GLN A 108 3.79 -21.80 7.57
CA GLN A 108 4.72 -22.82 8.05
C GLN A 108 4.60 -24.13 7.26
N ALA A 109 3.38 -24.60 7.02
CA ALA A 109 3.17 -25.83 6.26
C ALA A 109 3.66 -25.71 4.82
N ALA A 110 3.46 -24.55 4.18
CA ALA A 110 3.94 -24.24 2.84
C ALA A 110 5.47 -24.37 2.71
N VAL A 111 6.20 -23.83 3.68
CA VAL A 111 7.67 -23.90 3.70
C VAL A 111 8.16 -25.30 4.06
N GLN A 112 7.55 -25.96 5.05
CA GLN A 112 7.93 -27.31 5.47
C GLN A 112 7.67 -28.37 4.40
N ALA A 113 6.59 -28.21 3.62
CA ALA A 113 6.28 -29.08 2.50
C ALA A 113 7.20 -28.87 1.28
N GLY A 114 8.08 -27.85 1.31
CA GLY A 114 8.95 -27.50 0.19
C GLY A 114 8.19 -26.99 -1.04
N ILE A 115 6.92 -26.59 -0.88
CA ILE A 115 6.11 -26.09 -1.99
C ILE A 115 6.44 -24.63 -2.29
N PHE A 116 6.77 -23.86 -1.25
CA PHE A 116 7.08 -22.43 -1.35
C PHE A 116 8.40 -22.10 -0.67
N SER A 117 9.17 -21.19 -1.28
CA SER A 117 10.39 -20.70 -0.68
C SER A 117 10.09 -19.79 0.53
N ALA A 118 10.92 -19.87 1.57
CA ALA A 118 10.73 -19.04 2.76
C ALA A 118 10.75 -17.54 2.43
N ALA A 119 11.57 -17.15 1.45
CA ALA A 119 11.64 -15.78 0.97
C ALA A 119 10.32 -15.27 0.34
N VAL A 120 9.67 -16.07 -0.50
CA VAL A 120 8.34 -15.73 -1.06
C VAL A 120 7.32 -15.56 0.07
N VAL A 121 7.29 -16.50 1.02
CA VAL A 121 6.34 -16.44 2.14
C VAL A 121 6.54 -15.18 2.99
N ILE A 122 7.78 -14.78 3.25
CA ILE A 122 8.10 -13.53 3.98
C ILE A 122 7.60 -12.31 3.23
N VAL A 123 7.91 -12.19 1.93
CA VAL A 123 7.53 -11.04 1.11
C VAL A 123 6.01 -10.92 1.00
N VAL A 124 5.32 -12.03 0.75
CA VAL A 124 3.85 -12.04 0.64
C VAL A 124 3.18 -11.76 1.99
N SER A 125 3.70 -12.31 3.09
CA SER A 125 3.17 -12.02 4.44
C SER A 125 3.32 -10.54 4.81
N LEU A 126 4.46 -9.92 4.50
CA LEU A 126 4.67 -8.49 4.69
C LEU A 126 3.67 -7.67 3.87
N THR A 127 3.43 -8.06 2.62
CA THR A 127 2.48 -7.43 1.71
C THR A 127 1.04 -7.54 2.22
N ALA A 128 0.67 -8.72 2.75
CA ALA A 128 -0.64 -8.96 3.37
C ALA A 128 -0.85 -8.10 4.62
N ILE A 129 0.16 -8.00 5.50
CA ILE A 129 0.13 -7.14 6.70
C ILE A 129 0.00 -5.66 6.30
N ALA A 130 0.81 -5.21 5.35
CA ALA A 130 0.74 -3.84 4.83
C ALA A 130 -0.66 -3.52 4.26
N SER A 131 -1.34 -4.52 3.69
CA SER A 131 -2.68 -4.37 3.16
C SER A 131 -3.79 -4.27 4.23
N PHE A 132 -3.50 -4.54 5.51
CA PHE A 132 -4.43 -4.29 6.63
C PHE A 132 -4.33 -2.87 7.19
N VAL A 133 -3.27 -2.13 6.85
CA VAL A 133 -3.11 -0.72 7.22
C VAL A 133 -4.12 0.17 6.47
N PHE A 134 -4.69 -0.33 5.37
CA PHE A 134 -5.72 0.38 4.62
C PHE A 134 -6.99 0.59 5.46
N PRO A 135 -7.48 1.83 5.57
CA PRO A 135 -8.61 2.17 6.44
C PRO A 135 -9.95 1.60 6.00
N SER A 136 -10.11 1.32 4.70
CA SER A 136 -11.33 0.71 4.17
C SER A 136 -11.02 -0.37 3.14
N TYR A 137 -11.85 -1.41 3.11
CA TYR A 137 -11.72 -2.52 2.16
C TYR A 137 -11.86 -2.04 0.71
N SER A 138 -12.78 -1.11 0.47
CA SER A 138 -13.00 -0.49 -0.85
C SER A 138 -11.77 0.25 -1.36
N MET A 139 -10.95 0.81 -0.47
CA MET A 139 -9.68 1.44 -0.84
C MET A 139 -8.58 0.40 -1.11
N ALA A 140 -8.59 -0.74 -0.41
CA ALA A 140 -7.61 -1.80 -0.61
C ALA A 140 -7.83 -2.58 -1.93
N SER A 141 -9.07 -2.73 -2.39
CA SER A 141 -9.40 -3.58 -3.55
C SER A 141 -8.69 -3.18 -4.86
N PRO A 142 -8.65 -1.89 -5.27
CA PRO A 142 -7.89 -1.48 -6.45
C PRO A 142 -6.39 -1.79 -6.38
N PHE A 143 -5.78 -1.65 -5.20
CA PHE A 143 -4.37 -1.96 -5.00
C PHE A 143 -4.07 -3.45 -5.20
N ARG A 144 -5.00 -4.34 -4.84
CA ARG A 144 -4.86 -5.79 -5.05
C ARG A 144 -4.86 -6.17 -6.53
N ILE A 145 -5.77 -5.58 -7.30
CA ILE A 145 -5.85 -5.82 -8.76
C ILE A 145 -4.59 -5.28 -9.43
N LEU A 146 -4.18 -4.06 -9.08
CA LEU A 146 -2.96 -3.46 -9.62
C LEU A 146 -1.73 -4.30 -9.28
N ARG A 147 -1.62 -4.82 -8.06
CA ARG A 147 -0.50 -5.68 -7.63
C ARG A 147 -0.30 -6.87 -8.55
N PHE A 148 -1.35 -7.62 -8.91
CA PHE A 148 -1.23 -8.74 -9.85
C PHE A 148 -0.75 -8.28 -11.24
N GLY A 149 -1.20 -7.10 -11.70
CA GLY A 149 -0.69 -6.48 -12.92
C GLY A 149 0.80 -6.15 -12.85
N PHE A 150 1.25 -5.53 -11.75
CA PHE A 150 2.67 -5.22 -11.53
C PHE A 150 3.53 -6.48 -11.43
N MET A 151 3.04 -7.56 -10.81
CA MET A 151 3.74 -8.84 -10.76
C MET A 151 3.92 -9.43 -12.16
N GLY A 152 2.90 -9.35 -13.02
CA GLY A 152 2.99 -9.78 -14.41
C GLY A 152 3.99 -8.96 -15.23
N LEU A 153 3.99 -7.63 -15.06
CA LEU A 153 4.98 -6.75 -15.69
C LEU A 153 6.40 -7.03 -15.19
N ALA A 154 6.57 -7.28 -13.89
CA ALA A 154 7.85 -7.64 -13.28
C ALA A 154 8.37 -8.99 -13.80
N ALA A 155 7.49 -9.97 -13.95
CA ALA A 155 7.86 -11.28 -14.50
C ALA A 155 8.23 -11.22 -15.99
N SER A 156 7.66 -10.26 -16.75
CA SER A 156 7.90 -10.13 -18.19
C SER A 156 9.11 -9.24 -18.52
N PHE A 157 9.27 -8.12 -17.83
CA PHE A 157 10.25 -7.07 -18.17
C PHE A 157 11.11 -6.62 -16.98
N GLY A 158 11.04 -7.31 -15.83
CA GLY A 158 11.81 -6.97 -14.64
C GLY A 158 11.51 -5.56 -14.11
N LEU A 159 12.57 -4.86 -13.65
CA LEU A 159 12.47 -3.50 -13.10
C LEU A 159 11.95 -2.48 -14.13
N LEU A 160 12.26 -2.66 -15.42
CA LEU A 160 11.73 -1.80 -16.48
C LEU A 160 10.20 -1.92 -16.57
N GLY A 161 9.65 -3.13 -16.52
CA GLY A 161 8.19 -3.34 -16.49
C GLY A 161 7.51 -2.64 -15.32
N ILE A 162 8.13 -2.71 -14.13
CA ILE A 162 7.62 -2.02 -12.93
C ILE A 162 7.65 -0.50 -13.14
N SER A 163 8.74 0.06 -13.65
CA SER A 163 8.86 1.51 -13.87
C SER A 163 7.84 2.05 -14.88
N VAL A 164 7.62 1.33 -15.99
CA VAL A 164 6.64 1.70 -17.02
C VAL A 164 5.22 1.54 -16.48
N GLY A 165 4.91 0.43 -15.80
CA GLY A 165 3.63 0.23 -15.14
C GLY A 165 3.34 1.29 -14.08
N PHE A 166 4.35 1.71 -13.33
CA PHE A 166 4.23 2.75 -12.31
C PHE A 166 3.95 4.11 -12.94
N THR A 167 4.64 4.46 -14.02
CA THR A 167 4.40 5.69 -14.78
C THR A 167 2.99 5.70 -15.38
N ALA A 168 2.57 4.59 -16.01
CA ALA A 168 1.22 4.44 -16.56
C ALA A 168 0.13 4.56 -15.48
N MET A 169 0.36 3.97 -14.30
CA MET A 169 -0.52 4.13 -13.15
C MET A 169 -0.65 5.60 -12.73
N LEU A 170 0.46 6.33 -12.61
CA LEU A 170 0.45 7.76 -12.25
C LEU A 170 -0.30 8.61 -13.29
N LEU A 171 -0.10 8.34 -14.57
CA LEU A 171 -0.82 9.01 -15.65
C LEU A 171 -2.33 8.74 -15.57
N HIS A 172 -2.72 7.49 -15.32
CA HIS A 172 -4.12 7.12 -15.15
C HIS A 172 -4.76 7.84 -13.97
N LEU A 173 -4.10 7.85 -12.80
CA LEU A 173 -4.57 8.55 -11.61
C LEU A 173 -4.71 10.06 -11.83
N SER A 174 -3.80 10.66 -12.61
CA SER A 174 -3.84 12.08 -12.94
C SER A 174 -5.00 12.44 -13.88
N SER A 175 -5.45 11.50 -14.72
CA SER A 175 -6.59 11.68 -15.61
C SER A 175 -7.95 11.52 -14.92
N LEU A 176 -8.00 10.86 -13.76
CA LEU A 176 -9.26 10.62 -13.05
C LEU A 176 -9.77 11.91 -12.39
N LYS A 177 -11.07 12.19 -12.55
CA LYS A 177 -11.78 13.25 -11.84
C LYS A 177 -12.87 12.63 -10.97
N SER A 178 -12.90 12.96 -9.68
CA SER A 178 -14.00 12.62 -8.77
C SER A 178 -14.85 13.86 -8.54
N PHE A 179 -16.13 13.81 -8.95
CA PHE A 179 -17.07 14.92 -8.78
C PHE A 179 -16.53 16.26 -9.31
N GLY A 180 -15.85 16.23 -10.47
CA GLY A 180 -15.25 17.42 -11.10
C GLY A 180 -13.86 17.82 -10.59
N ILE A 181 -13.40 17.28 -9.45
CA ILE A 181 -12.09 17.57 -8.86
C ILE A 181 -11.08 16.49 -9.28
N PRO A 182 -9.86 16.83 -9.73
CA PRO A 182 -8.82 15.85 -10.02
C PRO A 182 -8.58 14.90 -8.85
N TYR A 183 -8.46 13.60 -9.10
CA TYR A 183 -8.27 12.59 -8.05
C TYR A 183 -6.94 12.79 -7.32
N MET A 184 -5.92 13.29 -8.03
CA MET A 184 -4.61 13.71 -7.50
C MET A 184 -4.55 15.18 -7.09
N SER A 185 -5.69 15.84 -6.79
CA SER A 185 -5.75 17.25 -6.37
C SER A 185 -4.76 17.64 -5.27
N ASP A 186 -4.46 16.72 -4.34
CA ASP A 186 -3.49 16.95 -3.24
C ASP A 186 -2.01 16.95 -3.72
N LEU A 187 -1.72 16.36 -4.88
CA LEU A 187 -0.39 16.25 -5.48
C LEU A 187 -0.23 17.11 -6.74
N SER A 188 -1.33 17.50 -7.40
CA SER A 188 -1.37 18.33 -8.60
C SER A 188 -2.72 19.07 -8.74
N PRO A 189 -2.76 20.40 -8.94
CA PRO A 189 -1.63 21.32 -9.04
C PRO A 189 -0.90 21.49 -7.70
N PHE A 190 0.43 21.61 -7.76
CA PHE A 190 1.28 21.70 -6.58
C PHE A 190 1.07 23.04 -5.86
N VAL A 191 0.05 23.11 -4.99
CA VAL A 191 -0.22 24.27 -4.13
C VAL A 191 0.36 24.00 -2.75
N TYR A 192 1.50 24.64 -2.43
CA TYR A 192 2.23 24.47 -1.16
C TYR A 192 1.34 24.71 0.08
N SER A 193 0.28 25.50 -0.05
CA SER A 193 -0.70 25.74 1.03
C SER A 193 -1.59 24.53 1.32
N ASP A 194 -1.95 23.74 0.31
CA ASP A 194 -2.86 22.59 0.43
C ASP A 194 -2.09 21.32 0.87
N GLN A 195 -0.78 21.24 0.59
CA GLN A 195 0.06 20.11 1.03
C GLN A 195 0.29 20.03 2.54
N LYS A 196 0.12 21.17 3.25
CA LYS A 196 0.19 21.28 4.71
C LYS A 196 -0.97 20.61 5.45
N ASP A 197 -2.01 20.17 4.74
CA ASP A 197 -3.09 19.33 5.30
C ASP A 197 -3.10 17.93 4.64
N ALA A 198 -2.35 17.71 3.54
CA ALA A 198 -2.29 16.45 2.80
C ALA A 198 -1.23 15.46 3.33
N LEU A 199 0.00 15.90 3.63
CA LEU A 199 1.11 15.02 4.05
C LEU A 199 1.41 15.07 5.55
N ILE A 200 1.39 16.26 6.15
CA ILE A 200 1.71 16.50 7.57
C ILE A 200 0.56 17.32 8.14
N ARG A 201 -0.13 16.85 9.19
CA ARG A 201 -1.24 17.60 9.81
C ARG A 201 -0.67 18.69 10.70
N LEU A 202 -0.76 19.95 10.28
CA LEU A 202 -0.47 21.09 11.16
C LEU A 202 -1.59 21.28 12.20
N PRO A 203 -1.29 21.84 13.38
CA PRO A 203 -2.32 22.07 14.40
C PRO A 203 -3.33 23.13 13.96
N LYS A 204 -4.60 22.98 14.39
CA LYS A 204 -5.76 23.79 13.92
C LYS A 204 -5.56 25.31 14.05
N TRP A 205 -4.79 25.78 15.03
CA TRP A 205 -4.49 27.20 15.25
C TRP A 205 -3.55 27.81 14.19
N MET A 206 -2.83 26.97 13.45
CA MET A 206 -1.93 27.38 12.35
C MET A 206 -2.63 27.30 10.98
N MET A 207 -3.83 26.72 10.92
CA MET A 207 -4.63 26.54 9.69
C MET A 207 -5.64 27.68 9.52
N LYS A 208 -5.15 28.87 9.15
CA LYS A 208 -5.98 30.08 8.98
C LYS A 208 -6.67 30.17 7.61
N GLU A 209 -6.14 29.50 6.59
CA GLU A 209 -6.64 29.58 5.21
C GLU A 209 -7.34 28.28 4.79
N ARG A 210 -8.38 28.40 3.96
CA ARG A 210 -9.07 27.24 3.36
C ARG A 210 -8.27 26.68 2.17
N PRO A 211 -8.34 25.36 1.90
CA PRO A 211 -7.73 24.78 0.71
C PRO A 211 -8.29 25.44 -0.55
N LYS A 212 -7.40 25.87 -1.46
CA LYS A 212 -7.80 26.64 -2.67
C LYS A 212 -8.43 25.76 -3.76
N THR A 213 -8.43 24.46 -3.56
CA THR A 213 -8.95 23.47 -4.53
C THR A 213 -10.48 23.43 -4.60
N THR A 214 -11.19 23.98 -3.60
CA THR A 214 -12.66 24.15 -3.64
C THR A 214 -12.97 25.59 -3.98
N ASP A 215 -13.62 25.84 -5.11
CA ASP A 215 -14.01 27.17 -5.59
C ASP A 215 -14.95 27.87 -4.59
N HIS A 216 -14.37 28.64 -3.68
CA HIS A 216 -15.09 29.54 -2.79
C HIS A 216 -14.33 30.86 -2.68
N GLN A 217 -15.03 31.95 -2.98
CA GLN A 217 -14.58 33.35 -2.91
C GLN A 217 -14.14 33.81 -1.50
N ASP A 218 -14.05 32.89 -0.53
CA ASP A 218 -13.78 33.11 0.89
C ASP A 218 -12.53 32.33 1.33
N VAL A 219 -11.42 33.05 1.45
CA VAL A 219 -10.07 32.50 1.64
C VAL A 219 -9.81 32.15 3.12
N GLU A 220 -10.56 32.74 4.05
CA GLU A 220 -10.34 32.58 5.49
C GLU A 220 -11.13 31.41 6.09
N ARG A 221 -10.43 30.51 6.80
CA ARG A 221 -11.03 29.35 7.48
C ARG A 221 -11.75 29.74 8.77
N GLN A 222 -11.26 30.78 9.44
CA GLN A 222 -11.83 31.34 10.67
C GLN A 222 -11.69 32.88 10.67
N HIS A 223 -12.81 33.60 10.59
CA HIS A 223 -12.85 35.01 10.93
C HIS A 223 -12.63 35.17 12.44
N THR A 224 -11.36 35.24 12.84
CA THR A 224 -11.04 35.57 14.23
C THR A 224 -11.15 37.08 14.34
N LYS A 225 -12.25 37.58 14.93
CA LYS A 225 -12.35 39.01 15.30
C LYS A 225 -11.14 39.34 16.16
N LYS A 226 -10.28 40.23 15.65
CA LYS A 226 -9.16 40.79 16.40
C LYS A 226 -9.77 41.48 17.61
N THR A 227 -9.59 40.92 18.81
CA THR A 227 -9.88 41.64 20.05
C THR A 227 -8.92 42.83 20.08
N GLU A 228 -9.44 44.01 19.79
CA GLU A 228 -8.70 45.26 19.98
C GLU A 228 -8.43 45.46 21.49
N PRO A 229 -7.25 46.00 21.86
CA PRO A 229 -6.79 46.11 23.24
C PRO A 229 -7.60 47.08 24.10
#